data_AF-S3JIK0-F1
#
_entry.id   AF-S3JIK0-F1
#
_cell.length_a   1.000
_cell.length_b   1.000
_cell.length_c   1.000
_cell.angle_alpha   90.00
_cell.angle_beta   90.00
_cell.angle_gamma   90.00
#
_symmetry.space_group_name_H-M   'P 1'
#
loop_
_entity.id
_entity.type
_entity.pdbx_description
1 polymer ?
#
loop_
_entity_poly.entity_id
_entity_poly.type
_entity_poly.pdbx_seq_one_letter_code
_entity_poly.pdbx_strand_id
1 'polypeptide(L)'
;MNIYVETNFVLELTFEQEQCLSCEQILQLCETGQTKLIIPAYSLAEPHEKLTRQAKSRRELQQLLDTELRQLSRTASYASRIKSIQDIASLMVQSNEEERHRFNKYRERLLKVGEIVALTADILIEAASYEKIYDLTPQDALVYASVLHHLRRYQPQQACFLNRNSKDFDSPDIVEELNQFNCRMIPRFDRGYSFLQSQLSS
;
A
#
# COMPACT_ATOMS: atom_id res chain seq x y z
N MET A 1 20.40 -1.56 6.84
CA MET A 1 19.69 -2.04 5.62
C MET A 1 18.56 -1.06 5.28
N ASN A 2 18.36 -0.79 3.99
CA ASN A 2 17.25 0.03 3.50
C ASN A 2 16.08 -0.87 3.06
N ILE A 3 14.86 -0.52 3.47
CA ILE A 3 13.64 -1.24 3.15
C ILE A 3 12.77 -0.30 2.32
N TYR A 4 12.67 -0.57 1.03
CA TYR A 4 11.78 0.18 0.14
C TYR A 4 10.40 -0.46 0.18
N VAL A 5 9.36 0.36 0.25
CA VAL A 5 7.96 -0.11 0.25
C VAL A 5 7.13 0.64 -0.79
N GLU A 6 6.18 -0.06 -1.38
CA GLU A 6 5.21 0.52 -2.33
C GLU A 6 3.90 0.95 -1.65
N THR A 7 2.94 1.41 -2.45
CA THR A 7 1.60 1.83 -1.99
C THR A 7 0.88 0.74 -1.20
N ASN A 8 0.91 -0.52 -1.65
CA ASN A 8 0.19 -1.61 -0.98
C ASN A 8 0.62 -1.79 0.48
N PHE A 9 1.86 -1.46 0.86
CA PHE A 9 2.28 -1.51 2.26
C PHE A 9 1.42 -0.59 3.15
N VAL A 10 1.14 0.62 2.66
CA VAL A 10 0.28 1.60 3.35
C VAL A 10 -1.18 1.14 3.35
N LEU A 11 -1.63 0.53 2.26
CA LEU A 11 -3.00 0.02 2.12
C LEU A 11 -3.27 -1.18 3.04
N GLU A 12 -2.33 -2.09 3.19
CA GLU A 12 -2.43 -3.24 4.10
C GLU A 12 -2.67 -2.80 5.54
N LEU A 13 -1.90 -1.81 6.01
CA LEU A 13 -2.03 -1.21 7.34
C LEU A 13 -3.36 -0.45 7.51
N THR A 14 -3.77 0.26 6.47
CA THR A 14 -4.98 1.11 6.50
C THR A 14 -6.26 0.30 6.51
N PHE A 15 -6.31 -0.74 5.68
CA PHE A 15 -7.49 -1.58 5.47
C PHE A 15 -7.45 -2.89 6.26
N GLU A 16 -6.43 -3.08 7.10
CA GLU A 16 -6.24 -4.30 7.91
C GLU A 16 -6.35 -5.57 7.06
N GLN A 17 -5.65 -5.58 5.92
CA GLN A 17 -5.66 -6.70 4.98
C GLN A 17 -4.81 -7.87 5.48
N GLU A 18 -4.76 -8.94 4.68
CA GLU A 18 -4.16 -10.25 5.02
C GLU A 18 -2.74 -10.14 5.60
N GLN A 19 -1.91 -9.21 5.10
CA GLN A 19 -0.51 -9.06 5.51
C GLN A 19 -0.29 -7.85 6.44
N CYS A 20 -1.36 -7.28 7.00
CA CYS A 20 -1.30 -6.15 7.94
C CYS A 20 -0.37 -6.44 9.13
N LEU A 21 -0.44 -7.65 9.70
CA LEU A 21 0.41 -8.01 10.84
C LEU A 21 1.90 -7.93 10.48
N SER A 22 2.28 -8.45 9.32
CA SER A 22 3.68 -8.38 8.85
C SER A 22 4.11 -6.95 8.55
N CYS A 23 3.23 -6.14 7.95
CA CYS A 23 3.51 -4.71 7.72
C CYS A 23 3.72 -3.95 9.03
N GLU A 24 2.90 -4.23 10.05
CA GLU A 24 3.03 -3.63 11.38
C GLU A 24 4.36 -4.01 12.03
N GLN A 25 4.75 -5.29 11.95
CA GLN A 25 6.03 -5.76 12.48
C GLN A 25 7.24 -5.14 11.75
N ILE A 26 7.18 -5.00 10.43
CA ILE A 26 8.20 -4.31 9.64
C ILE A 26 8.31 -2.85 10.09
N LEU A 27 7.19 -2.16 10.25
CA LEU A 27 7.16 -0.78 10.72
C LEU A 27 7.77 -0.64 12.12
N GLN A 28 7.44 -1.55 13.04
CA GLN A 28 8.03 -1.58 14.39
C GLN A 28 9.56 -1.79 14.36
N LEU A 29 10.07 -2.68 13.50
CA LEU A 29 11.52 -2.85 13.33
C LEU A 29 12.19 -1.54 12.87
N CYS A 30 11.55 -0.80 11.95
CA CYS A 30 12.05 0.49 11.51
C CYS A 30 11.99 1.54 12.64
N GLU A 31 10.92 1.53 13.45
CA GLU A 31 10.74 2.45 14.60
C GLU A 31 11.84 2.26 15.67
N THR A 32 12.40 1.06 15.80
CA THR A 32 13.55 0.81 16.68
C THR A 32 14.90 1.28 16.12
N GLY A 33 14.94 1.76 14.87
CA GLY A 33 16.16 2.28 14.23
C GLY A 33 17.12 1.21 13.69
N GLN A 34 16.76 -0.08 13.77
CA GLN A 34 17.60 -1.19 13.28
C GLN A 34 17.67 -1.23 11.74
N THR A 35 16.63 -0.73 11.07
CA THR A 35 16.53 -0.67 9.61
C THR A 35 15.92 0.66 9.19
N LYS A 36 16.18 1.09 7.96
CA LYS A 36 15.68 2.35 7.42
C LYS A 36 14.52 2.09 6.48
N LEU A 37 13.35 2.63 6.78
CA LEU A 37 12.20 2.58 5.90
C LEU A 37 12.32 3.69 4.84
N ILE A 38 12.26 3.35 3.57
CA ILE A 38 12.31 4.30 2.45
C ILE A 38 10.99 4.21 1.68
N ILE A 39 10.34 5.35 1.47
CA ILE A 39 8.99 5.41 0.91
C ILE A 39 8.94 6.43 -0.22
N PRO A 40 8.60 6.02 -1.46
CA PRO A 40 8.25 6.96 -2.52
C PRO A 40 7.08 7.86 -2.08
N ALA A 41 7.20 9.17 -2.26
CA ALA A 41 6.15 10.11 -1.87
C ALA A 41 4.79 9.77 -2.50
N TYR A 42 4.81 9.26 -3.73
CA TYR A 42 3.61 8.81 -4.44
C TYR A 42 2.86 7.70 -3.69
N SER A 43 3.58 6.76 -3.05
CA SER A 43 2.99 5.67 -2.26
C SER A 43 2.25 6.14 -1.00
N LEU A 44 2.49 7.38 -0.54
CA LEU A 44 1.73 8.01 0.54
C LEU A 44 0.54 8.84 0.02
N ALA A 45 0.59 9.30 -1.22
CA ALA A 45 -0.46 10.11 -1.85
C ALA A 45 -1.58 9.25 -2.45
N GLU A 46 -1.25 8.17 -3.15
CA GLU A 46 -2.21 7.28 -3.81
C GLU A 46 -3.31 6.71 -2.87
N PRO A 47 -3.00 6.32 -1.61
CA PRO A 47 -4.03 5.84 -0.69
C PRO A 47 -5.15 6.85 -0.42
N HIS A 48 -4.87 8.16 -0.47
CA HIS A 48 -5.87 9.19 -0.27
C HIS A 48 -6.96 9.15 -1.35
N GLU A 49 -6.56 8.98 -2.61
CA GLU A 49 -7.48 8.87 -3.73
C GLU A 49 -8.32 7.59 -3.60
N LYS A 50 -7.66 6.46 -3.28
CA LYS A 50 -8.32 5.17 -3.10
C LYS A 50 -9.39 5.21 -2.01
N LEU A 51 -9.05 5.76 -0.83
CA LEU A 51 -9.99 5.96 0.29
C LEU A 51 -11.18 6.85 -0.12
N THR A 52 -10.90 7.96 -0.81
CA THR A 52 -11.94 8.90 -1.26
C THR A 52 -12.90 8.23 -2.25
N ARG A 53 -12.37 7.52 -3.24
CA ARG A 53 -13.15 6.79 -4.26
C ARG A 53 -13.98 5.67 -3.62
N GLN A 54 -13.41 4.93 -2.67
CA GLN A 54 -14.10 3.85 -1.97
C GLN A 54 -15.21 4.39 -1.07
N ALA A 55 -14.97 5.46 -0.32
CA ALA A 55 -15.99 6.10 0.51
C ALA A 55 -17.17 6.62 -0.34
N LYS A 56 -16.89 7.23 -1.50
CA LYS A 56 -17.93 7.66 -2.44
C LYS A 56 -18.75 6.46 -2.94
N SER A 57 -18.08 5.41 -3.41
CA SER A 57 -18.73 4.20 -3.94
C SER A 57 -19.60 3.51 -2.88
N ARG A 58 -19.13 3.44 -1.63
CA ARG A 58 -19.90 2.85 -0.53
C ARG A 58 -21.12 3.69 -0.14
N ARG A 59 -21.02 5.03 -0.17
CA ARG A 59 -22.17 5.92 0.06
C ARG A 59 -23.23 5.78 -1.03
N GLU A 60 -22.80 5.70 -2.29
CA GLU A 60 -23.72 5.48 -3.41
C GLU A 60 -24.44 4.12 -3.27
N LEU A 61 -23.71 3.06 -2.95
CA LEU A 61 -24.30 1.74 -2.71
C LEU A 61 -25.29 1.75 -1.53
N GLN A 62 -24.93 2.43 -0.42
CA GLN A 62 -25.83 2.57 0.73
C GLN A 62 -27.15 3.25 0.34
N GLN A 63 -27.08 4.35 -0.42
CA GLN A 63 -28.29 5.09 -0.85
C GLN A 63 -29.20 4.23 -1.74
N LEU A 64 -28.61 3.44 -2.64
CA LEU A 64 -29.35 2.49 -3.48
C LEU A 64 -29.99 1.39 -2.61
N LEU A 65 -29.24 0.79 -1.69
CA LEU A 65 -29.75 -0.24 -0.78
C LEU A 65 -30.88 0.30 0.11
N ASP A 66 -30.73 1.48 0.70
CA ASP A 66 -31.75 2.10 1.54
C ASP A 66 -33.06 2.34 0.77
N THR A 67 -32.95 2.71 -0.52
CA THR A 67 -34.11 2.90 -1.39
C THR A 67 -34.84 1.59 -1.63
N GLU A 68 -34.12 0.52 -2.00
CA GLU A 68 -34.69 -0.81 -2.22
C GLU A 68 -35.28 -1.43 -0.94
N LEU A 69 -34.56 -1.33 0.18
CA LEU A 69 -35.02 -1.86 1.47
C LEU A 69 -36.29 -1.14 1.98
N ARG A 70 -36.44 0.16 1.71
CA ARG A 70 -37.69 0.90 2.02
C ARG A 70 -38.87 0.44 1.18
N GLN A 71 -38.64 -0.03 -0.05
CA GLN A 71 -39.71 -0.59 -0.87
C GLN A 71 -40.09 -1.98 -0.36
N LEU A 72 -39.10 -2.84 -0.09
CA LEU A 72 -39.29 -4.20 0.39
C LEU A 72 -39.89 -4.26 1.80
N SER A 73 -39.64 -3.26 2.66
CA SER A 73 -40.19 -3.22 4.02
C SER A 73 -41.70 -3.05 4.07
N ARG A 74 -42.32 -2.63 2.96
CA ARG A 74 -43.78 -2.56 2.80
C ARG A 74 -44.41 -3.93 2.59
N THR A 75 -43.60 -4.96 2.36
CA THR A 75 -44.05 -6.34 2.15
C THR A 75 -43.88 -7.15 3.45
N ALA A 76 -45.01 -7.57 4.03
CA ALA A 76 -45.04 -8.23 5.34
C ALA A 76 -44.17 -9.49 5.45
N SER A 77 -43.97 -10.23 4.35
CA SER A 77 -43.16 -11.46 4.34
C SER A 77 -41.65 -11.22 4.43
N TYR A 78 -41.16 -9.99 4.21
CA TYR A 78 -39.73 -9.68 4.16
C TYR A 78 -39.24 -8.83 5.35
N ALA A 79 -40.13 -8.36 6.21
CA ALA A 79 -39.82 -7.43 7.31
C ALA A 79 -38.71 -7.92 8.25
N SER A 80 -38.65 -9.23 8.56
CA SER A 80 -37.63 -9.79 9.47
C SER A 80 -36.25 -9.95 8.83
N ARG A 81 -36.15 -10.07 7.50
CA ARG A 81 -34.87 -10.22 6.78
C ARG A 81 -34.21 -8.88 6.46
N ILE A 82 -34.98 -7.79 6.42
CA ILE A 82 -34.51 -6.45 6.06
C ILE A 82 -33.57 -5.85 7.10
N LYS A 83 -33.77 -6.16 8.39
CA LYS A 83 -32.94 -5.62 9.48
C LYS A 83 -31.46 -6.00 9.33
N SER A 84 -31.19 -7.27 9.01
CA SER A 84 -29.82 -7.75 8.79
C SER A 84 -29.10 -7.07 7.61
N ILE A 85 -29.85 -6.61 6.60
CA ILE A 85 -29.27 -5.90 5.45
C ILE A 85 -28.96 -4.45 5.81
N GLN A 86 -29.79 -3.80 6.62
CA GLN A 86 -29.52 -2.46 7.15
C GLN A 86 -28.27 -2.43 8.04
N ASP A 87 -28.04 -3.49 8.83
CA ASP A 87 -26.83 -3.62 9.65
C ASP A 87 -25.57 -3.68 8.75
N ILE A 88 -25.61 -4.44 7.65
CA ILE A 88 -24.51 -4.50 6.67
C ILE A 88 -24.25 -3.13 6.03
N ALA A 89 -25.30 -2.43 5.59
CA ALA A 89 -25.17 -1.10 5.00
C ALA A 89 -24.54 -0.09 5.97
N SER A 90 -24.89 -0.18 7.26
CA SER A 90 -24.34 0.66 8.32
C SER A 90 -22.85 0.35 8.58
N LEU A 91 -22.47 -0.93 8.62
CA LEU A 91 -21.07 -1.37 8.75
C LEU A 91 -20.19 -0.83 7.60
N MET A 92 -20.71 -0.76 6.38
CA MET A 92 -19.98 -0.19 5.24
C MET A 92 -19.68 1.30 5.40
N VAL A 93 -20.52 2.06 6.10
CA VAL A 93 -20.28 3.48 6.37
C VAL A 93 -19.31 3.65 7.53
N GLN A 94 -19.53 2.90 8.61
CA GLN A 94 -18.67 2.94 9.79
C GLN A 94 -17.22 2.59 9.44
N SER A 95 -17.02 1.57 8.59
CA SER A 95 -15.68 1.17 8.14
C SER A 95 -14.93 2.29 7.42
N ASN A 96 -15.60 3.24 6.74
CA ASN A 96 -14.91 4.38 6.12
C ASN A 96 -14.21 5.29 7.16
N GLU A 97 -14.87 5.54 8.30
CA GLU A 97 -14.33 6.42 9.33
C GLU A 97 -13.18 5.73 10.06
N GLU A 98 -13.32 4.43 10.32
CA GLU A 98 -12.25 3.59 10.91
C GLU A 98 -11.03 3.49 10.00
N GLU A 99 -11.23 3.22 8.71
CA GLU A 99 -10.15 3.19 7.69
C GLU A 99 -9.46 4.55 7.58
N ARG A 100 -10.22 5.65 7.60
CA ARG A 100 -9.65 7.01 7.58
C ARG A 100 -8.83 7.31 8.83
N HIS A 101 -9.32 6.91 10.01
CA HIS A 101 -8.59 7.08 11.26
C HIS A 101 -7.29 6.26 11.25
N ARG A 102 -7.34 4.99 10.82
CA ARG A 102 -6.16 4.15 10.63
C ARG A 102 -5.17 4.76 9.64
N PHE A 103 -5.64 5.24 8.49
CA PHE A 103 -4.77 5.89 7.51
C PHE A 103 -4.02 7.08 8.10
N ASN A 104 -4.70 7.97 8.83
CA ASN A 104 -4.06 9.12 9.48
C ASN A 104 -3.00 8.67 10.50
N LYS A 105 -3.34 7.70 11.36
CA LYS A 105 -2.41 7.11 12.34
C LYS A 105 -1.17 6.54 11.67
N TYR A 106 -1.34 5.74 10.61
CA TYR A 106 -0.21 5.11 9.94
C TYR A 106 0.61 6.12 9.15
N ARG A 107 -0.01 7.09 8.49
CA ARG A 107 0.70 8.18 7.81
C ARG A 107 1.60 8.93 8.78
N GLU A 108 1.11 9.27 9.98
CA GLU A 108 1.94 9.94 11.00
C GLU A 108 3.14 9.11 11.42
N ARG A 109 2.94 7.80 11.66
CA ARG A 109 4.03 6.88 11.99
C ARG A 109 5.06 6.76 10.86
N LEU A 110 4.58 6.57 9.63
CA LEU A 110 5.42 6.45 8.43
C LEU A 110 6.24 7.72 8.19
N LEU A 111 5.65 8.91 8.34
CA LEU A 111 6.36 10.18 8.19
C LEU A 111 7.40 10.42 9.30
N LYS A 112 7.19 9.85 10.49
CA LYS A 112 8.13 9.99 11.61
C LYS A 112 9.37 9.11 11.46
N VAL A 113 9.23 7.93 10.85
CA VAL A 113 10.29 6.91 10.76
C VAL A 113 10.91 6.78 9.38
N GLY A 114 10.14 7.07 8.32
CA GLY A 114 10.52 6.84 6.94
C GLY A 114 11.26 8.00 6.31
N GLU A 115 12.26 7.68 5.49
CA GLU A 115 12.84 8.62 4.54
C GLU A 115 11.93 8.67 3.30
N ILE A 116 11.39 9.86 3.01
CA ILE A 116 10.46 10.05 1.90
C ILE A 116 11.23 10.47 0.65
N VAL A 117 11.13 9.66 -0.42
CA VAL A 117 11.70 9.99 -1.73
C VAL A 117 10.76 10.97 -2.42
N ALA A 118 11.17 12.23 -2.50
CA ALA A 118 10.40 13.27 -3.16
C ALA A 118 10.25 12.98 -4.66
N LEU A 119 9.08 13.28 -5.21
CA LEU A 119 8.84 13.20 -6.65
C LEU A 119 9.51 14.38 -7.36
N THR A 120 10.46 14.10 -8.25
CA THR A 120 11.22 15.11 -9.00
C THR A 120 10.95 15.00 -10.50
N ALA A 121 11.35 16.00 -11.27
CA ALA A 121 11.25 15.96 -12.73
C ALA A 121 12.01 14.77 -13.34
N ASP A 122 13.20 14.46 -12.81
CA ASP A 122 14.00 13.32 -13.27
C ASP A 122 13.28 12.00 -13.06
N ILE A 123 12.65 11.81 -11.89
CA ILE A 123 11.85 10.61 -11.61
C ILE A 123 10.66 10.50 -12.56
N LEU A 124 10.00 11.60 -12.91
CA LEU A 124 8.88 11.60 -13.87
C LEU A 124 9.35 11.20 -15.28
N ILE A 125 10.51 11.69 -15.72
CA ILE A 125 11.09 11.36 -17.03
C ILE A 125 11.51 9.89 -17.09
N GLU A 126 12.15 9.38 -16.04
CA GLU A 126 12.55 7.98 -15.93
C GLU A 126 11.33 7.06 -15.87
N ALA A 127 10.31 7.40 -15.07
CA ALA A 127 9.07 6.63 -14.97
C ALA A 127 8.40 6.46 -16.35
N ALA A 128 8.27 7.54 -17.13
CA ALA A 128 7.71 7.48 -18.49
C ALA A 128 8.52 6.58 -19.45
N SER A 129 9.81 6.39 -19.17
CA SER A 129 10.66 5.46 -19.92
C SER A 129 10.39 4.02 -19.45
N TYR A 130 10.29 3.79 -18.14
CA TYR A 130 10.01 2.47 -17.57
C TYR A 130 8.60 1.93 -17.89
N GLU A 131 7.60 2.80 -18.05
CA GLU A 131 6.29 2.40 -18.58
C GLU A 131 6.43 1.71 -19.94
N LYS A 132 7.36 2.15 -20.80
CA LYS A 132 7.55 1.59 -22.14
C LYS A 132 8.51 0.40 -22.16
N ILE A 133 9.60 0.49 -21.40
CA ILE A 133 10.66 -0.53 -21.39
C ILE A 133 10.16 -1.80 -20.70
N TYR A 134 9.43 -1.64 -19.60
CA TYR A 134 9.01 -2.75 -18.75
C TYR A 134 7.49 -2.98 -18.73
N ASP A 135 6.72 -2.24 -19.54
CA ASP A 135 5.24 -2.32 -19.59
C ASP A 135 4.58 -2.11 -18.22
N LEU A 136 5.22 -1.31 -17.35
CA LEU A 136 4.70 -1.00 -16.03
C LEU A 136 3.51 -0.04 -16.14
N THR A 137 2.55 -0.16 -15.21
CA THR A 137 1.53 0.88 -15.06
C THR A 137 2.19 2.21 -14.68
N PRO A 138 1.58 3.37 -14.98
CA PRO A 138 2.16 4.66 -14.60
C PRO A 138 2.44 4.78 -13.10
N GLN A 139 1.60 4.18 -12.24
CA GLN A 139 1.80 4.18 -10.79
C GLN A 139 3.03 3.35 -10.39
N ASP A 140 3.13 2.14 -10.93
CA ASP A 140 4.25 1.23 -10.66
C ASP A 140 5.58 1.79 -11.18
N ALA A 141 5.57 2.41 -12.36
CA ALA A 141 6.74 3.06 -12.95
C ALA A 141 7.25 4.23 -12.08
N LEU A 142 6.35 5.02 -11.50
CA LEU A 142 6.72 6.11 -10.57
C LEU A 142 7.36 5.58 -9.29
N VAL A 143 6.78 4.53 -8.70
CA VAL A 143 7.33 3.87 -7.51
C VAL A 143 8.71 3.30 -7.84
N TYR A 144 8.84 2.59 -8.95
CA TYR A 144 10.09 1.98 -9.40
C TYR A 144 11.19 3.03 -9.66
N ALA A 145 10.89 4.07 -10.44
CA ALA A 145 11.82 5.15 -10.72
C ALA A 145 12.29 5.84 -9.42
N SER A 146 11.38 6.06 -8.47
CA SER A 146 11.73 6.64 -7.17
C SER A 146 12.70 5.75 -6.38
N VAL A 147 12.45 4.44 -6.35
CA VAL A 147 13.30 3.45 -5.68
C VAL A 147 14.69 3.41 -6.34
N LEU A 148 14.76 3.30 -7.67
CA LEU A 148 16.02 3.29 -8.40
C LEU A 148 16.80 4.59 -8.25
N HIS A 149 16.14 5.74 -8.32
CA HIS A 149 16.78 7.04 -8.13
C HIS A 149 17.46 7.12 -6.75
N HIS A 150 16.76 6.68 -5.71
CA HIS A 150 17.31 6.64 -4.36
C HIS A 150 18.45 5.61 -4.22
N LEU A 151 18.31 4.42 -4.80
CA LEU A 151 19.35 3.38 -4.82
C LEU A 151 20.64 3.88 -5.50
N ARG A 152 20.52 4.53 -6.66
CA ARG A 152 21.65 5.10 -7.41
C ARG A 152 22.38 6.17 -6.59
N ARG A 153 21.63 7.01 -5.86
CA ARG A 153 22.18 8.10 -5.05
C ARG A 153 22.92 7.62 -3.81
N TYR A 154 22.34 6.66 -3.08
CA TYR A 154 22.83 6.29 -1.74
C TYR A 154 23.59 4.96 -1.69
N GLN A 155 23.42 4.10 -2.69
CA GLN A 155 24.14 2.82 -2.85
C GLN A 155 24.25 2.04 -1.52
N PRO A 156 23.12 1.67 -0.90
CA PRO A 156 23.16 0.95 0.37
C PRO A 156 23.88 -0.39 0.22
N GLN A 157 24.63 -0.79 1.25
CA GLN A 157 25.30 -2.09 1.28
C GLN A 157 24.29 -3.26 1.20
N GLN A 158 23.08 -3.03 1.69
CA GLN A 158 22.00 -4.01 1.65
C GLN A 158 20.66 -3.30 1.61
N ALA A 159 19.81 -3.75 0.69
CA ALA A 159 18.44 -3.28 0.56
C ALA A 159 17.47 -4.40 0.19
N CYS A 160 16.19 -4.17 0.44
CA CYS A 160 15.11 -4.93 -0.17
C CYS A 160 13.98 -4.01 -0.61
N PHE A 161 13.26 -4.42 -1.64
CA PHE A 161 12.05 -3.77 -2.11
C PHE A 161 10.85 -4.70 -1.88
N LEU A 162 9.95 -4.26 -0.99
CA LEU A 162 8.74 -4.99 -0.64
C LEU A 162 7.59 -4.48 -1.49
N ASN A 163 7.13 -5.30 -2.43
CA ASN A 163 6.12 -4.91 -3.41
C ASN A 163 5.28 -6.13 -3.82
N ARG A 164 3.95 -6.04 -3.67
CA ARG A 164 2.98 -7.11 -3.96
C ARG A 164 2.60 -7.25 -5.43
N ASN A 165 2.92 -6.28 -6.28
CA ASN A 165 2.67 -6.30 -7.72
C ASN A 165 3.69 -7.19 -8.45
N SER A 166 3.87 -8.44 -7.98
CA SER A 166 4.89 -9.34 -8.52
C SER A 166 4.71 -9.62 -10.00
N LYS A 167 3.50 -9.53 -10.55
CA LYS A 167 3.28 -9.76 -11.98
C LYS A 167 3.99 -8.73 -12.86
N ASP A 168 4.03 -7.47 -12.40
CA ASP A 168 4.59 -6.36 -13.15
C ASP A 168 6.09 -6.21 -12.86
N PHE A 169 6.57 -6.70 -11.71
CA PHE A 169 7.95 -6.54 -11.24
C PHE A 169 8.82 -7.81 -11.25
N ASP A 170 8.29 -8.99 -11.60
CA ASP A 170 9.06 -10.25 -11.72
C ASP A 170 9.72 -10.40 -13.10
N SER A 171 9.83 -9.31 -13.87
CA SER A 171 10.68 -9.26 -15.05
C SER A 171 12.14 -9.50 -14.65
N PRO A 172 12.86 -10.43 -15.32
CA PRO A 172 14.27 -10.66 -15.07
C PRO A 172 15.10 -9.36 -15.11
N ASP A 173 14.78 -8.45 -16.04
CA ASP A 173 15.51 -7.19 -16.21
C ASP A 173 15.35 -6.27 -14.98
N ILE A 174 14.14 -6.16 -14.44
CA ILE A 174 13.86 -5.36 -13.23
C ILE A 174 14.60 -5.94 -12.02
N VAL A 175 14.54 -7.27 -11.86
CA VAL A 175 15.18 -7.97 -10.75
C VAL A 175 16.70 -7.86 -10.84
N GLU A 176 17.27 -8.00 -12.03
CA GLU A 176 18.69 -7.81 -12.28
C GLU A 176 19.14 -6.37 -12.01
N GLU A 177 18.39 -5.36 -12.47
CA GLU A 177 18.70 -3.94 -12.22
C GLU A 177 18.69 -3.63 -10.71
N LEU A 178 17.69 -4.13 -9.97
CA LEU A 178 17.64 -3.96 -8.50
C LEU A 178 18.81 -4.67 -7.80
N ASN A 179 19.16 -5.88 -8.24
CA ASN A 179 20.26 -6.66 -7.67
C ASN A 179 21.62 -5.97 -7.85
N GLN A 180 21.83 -5.20 -8.92
CA GLN A 180 23.06 -4.39 -9.10
C GLN A 180 23.27 -3.37 -7.98
N PHE A 181 22.19 -2.94 -7.31
CA PHE A 181 22.24 -2.02 -6.17
C PHE A 181 22.10 -2.72 -4.81
N ASN A 182 22.40 -4.04 -4.74
CA ASN A 182 22.20 -4.87 -3.56
C ASN A 182 20.75 -4.82 -3.03
N CYS A 183 19.78 -4.59 -3.91
CA CYS A 183 18.37 -4.49 -3.57
C CYS A 183 17.63 -5.76 -3.98
N ARG A 184 17.19 -6.54 -3.00
CA ARG A 184 16.41 -7.76 -3.26
C ARG A 184 14.91 -7.44 -3.39
N MET A 185 14.30 -7.81 -4.51
CA MET A 185 12.86 -7.77 -4.68
C MET A 185 12.18 -8.88 -3.84
N ILE A 186 11.15 -8.54 -3.06
CA ILE A 186 10.40 -9.49 -2.23
C ILE A 186 8.88 -9.26 -2.42
N PRO A 187 8.16 -10.22 -3.03
CA PRO A 187 6.78 -10.00 -3.48
C PRO A 187 5.71 -10.05 -2.37
N ARG A 188 6.11 -10.35 -1.13
CA ARG A 188 5.20 -10.51 0.01
C ARG A 188 5.82 -9.93 1.27
N PHE A 189 5.01 -9.25 2.07
CA PHE A 189 5.43 -8.62 3.33
C PHE A 189 5.73 -9.65 4.41
N ASP A 190 5.04 -10.79 4.45
CA ASP A 190 5.36 -11.89 5.38
C ASP A 190 6.78 -12.45 5.15
N ARG A 191 7.13 -12.71 3.88
CA ARG A 191 8.48 -13.09 3.45
C ARG A 191 9.48 -11.96 3.67
N GLY A 192 9.08 -10.72 3.44
CA GLY A 192 9.85 -9.53 3.75
C GLY A 192 10.25 -9.52 5.22
N TYR A 193 9.28 -9.64 6.12
CA TYR A 193 9.53 -9.67 7.56
C TYR A 193 10.46 -10.81 7.98
N SER A 194 10.21 -12.05 7.51
CA SER A 194 11.12 -13.19 7.79
C SER A 194 12.55 -12.93 7.30
N PHE A 195 12.70 -12.30 6.13
CA PHE A 195 14.00 -11.91 5.61
C PHE A 195 14.67 -10.89 6.55
N LEU A 196 13.98 -9.83 6.97
CA LEU A 196 14.54 -8.84 7.89
C LEU A 196 15.01 -9.48 9.21
N GLN A 197 14.21 -10.38 9.79
CA GLN A 197 14.58 -11.07 11.04
C GLN A 197 15.86 -11.91 10.89
N SER A 198 16.04 -12.57 9.74
CA SER A 198 17.25 -13.35 9.47
C SER A 198 18.51 -12.49 9.42
N GLN A 199 18.39 -11.26 8.90
CA GLN A 199 19.50 -10.31 8.79
C GLN A 199 19.86 -9.66 10.12
N LEU A 200 18.88 -9.49 11.02
CA LEU A 200 19.11 -8.93 12.36
C LEU A 200 19.67 -9.95 13.37
N SER A 201 19.56 -11.25 13.05
CA SER A 201 20.07 -12.35 13.87
C SER A 201 21.48 -12.80 13.46
N SER A 202 22.03 -12.21 12.39
CA SER A 202 23.37 -12.50 11.83
C SER A 202 24.35 -11.42 12.25
#